data_AF-B2ADZ1-F1
#
_entry.id   AF-B2ADZ1-F1
#
_cell.length_a   1.000
_cell.length_b   1.000
_cell.length_c   1.000
_cell.angle_alpha   90.00
_cell.angle_beta   90.00
_cell.angle_gamma   90.00
#
_symmetry.space_group_name_H-M   'P 1'
#
loop_
_entity.id
_entity.type
_entity.pdbx_description
1 polymer ?
#
loop_
_entity_poly.entity_id
_entity_poly.type
_entity_poly.pdbx_seq_one_letter_code
_entity_poly.pdbx_strand_id
1 'polypeptide(L)'
;MDTKELEQFFQETWASRAARCMTKIKDREDKRNVRSFRSYDDIIEHLINDPDEPFPDAVLEELSMIRPRLVEFRDFSKIFAEKLGPKLDPSLFWGLMGTLVVAAQIEGDATRRMTQEIKKLSRNVETLRGYSTAGEDLSNKAKEAVFETFVVATNFFADAIEFLRDEEHFARSRSAGEIHAARF
;
A
#
# COMPACT_ATOMS: atom_id res chain seq x y z
N MET A 1 -8.84 20.51 16.30
CA MET A 1 -9.67 21.17 15.27
C MET A 1 -11.12 20.88 15.57
N ASP A 2 -12.03 21.78 15.21
CA ASP A 2 -13.44 21.41 15.18
C ASP A 2 -13.70 20.38 14.07
N THR A 3 -14.85 19.71 14.10
CA THR A 3 -15.14 18.62 13.17
C THR A 3 -15.17 19.08 11.71
N LYS A 4 -15.66 20.29 11.41
CA LYS A 4 -15.76 20.77 10.03
C LYS A 4 -14.39 21.16 9.47
N GLU A 5 -13.60 21.87 10.26
CA GLU A 5 -12.21 22.21 9.92
C GLU A 5 -11.39 20.94 9.65
N LEU A 6 -11.59 19.91 10.48
CA LEU A 6 -10.90 18.64 10.34
C LEU A 6 -11.27 17.89 9.05
N GLU A 7 -12.56 17.85 8.73
CA GLU A 7 -13.07 17.19 7.53
C GLU A 7 -12.60 17.89 6.25
N GLN A 8 -12.56 19.23 6.24
CA GLN A 8 -11.99 20.00 5.14
C GLN A 8 -10.49 19.71 4.98
N PHE A 9 -9.74 19.71 6.08
CA PHE A 9 -8.33 19.37 6.08
C PHE A 9 -8.06 17.99 5.48
N PHE A 10 -8.89 16.99 5.78
CA PHE A 10 -8.75 15.66 5.20
C PHE A 10 -8.92 15.65 3.68
N GLN A 11 -9.93 16.36 3.15
CA GLN A 11 -10.16 16.41 1.70
C GLN A 11 -8.99 17.07 0.96
N GLU A 12 -8.57 18.26 1.41
CA GLU A 12 -7.50 19.02 0.77
C GLU A 12 -6.17 18.28 0.84
N THR A 13 -5.87 17.73 2.02
CA THR A 13 -4.63 16.99 2.24
C THR A 13 -4.62 15.69 1.44
N TRP A 14 -5.74 14.95 1.40
CA TRP A 14 -5.80 13.71 0.63
C TRP A 14 -5.61 13.95 -0.87
N ALA A 15 -6.29 14.94 -1.44
CA ALA A 15 -6.16 15.27 -2.86
C ALA A 15 -4.70 15.64 -3.22
N SER A 16 -4.07 16.49 -2.42
CA SER A 16 -2.67 16.89 -2.60
C SER A 16 -1.71 15.70 -2.49
N ARG A 17 -1.92 14.84 -1.49
CA ARG A 17 -1.09 13.64 -1.28
C ARG A 17 -1.27 12.62 -2.39
N ALA A 18 -2.50 12.43 -2.86
CA ALA A 18 -2.81 11.53 -3.95
C ALA A 18 -2.10 11.93 -5.24
N ALA A 19 -2.18 13.22 -5.60
CA ALA A 19 -1.46 13.77 -6.75
C ALA A 19 0.05 13.55 -6.63
N ARG A 20 0.63 13.83 -5.46
CA ARG A 20 2.07 13.64 -5.22
C ARG A 20 2.52 12.19 -5.26
N CYS A 21 1.71 11.24 -4.79
CA CYS A 21 2.04 9.82 -4.92
C CYS A 21 2.06 9.41 -6.40
N MET A 22 1.10 9.88 -7.19
CA MET A 22 1.04 9.60 -8.62
C MET A 22 2.22 10.17 -9.42
N THR A 23 2.85 11.27 -8.98
CA THR A 23 4.06 11.78 -9.64
C THR A 23 5.29 10.90 -9.46
N LYS A 24 5.32 10.05 -8.41
CA LYS A 24 6.42 9.11 -8.15
C LYS A 24 6.37 7.89 -9.04
N ILE A 25 5.17 7.50 -9.47
CA ILE A 25 4.98 6.38 -10.40
C ILE A 25 5.38 6.87 -11.79
N LYS A 26 6.55 6.46 -12.27
CA LYS A 26 7.09 6.91 -13.57
C LYS A 26 6.65 5.99 -14.70
N ASP A 27 6.77 4.69 -14.47
CA ASP A 27 6.48 3.64 -15.43
C ASP A 27 5.00 3.63 -15.89
N ARG A 28 4.79 3.29 -17.17
CA ARG A 28 3.46 3.34 -17.80
C ARG A 28 2.59 2.16 -17.37
N GLU A 29 3.18 0.99 -17.17
CA GLU A 29 2.48 -0.20 -16.73
C GLU A 29 2.09 -0.08 -15.26
N ASP A 30 2.99 0.40 -14.41
CA ASP A 30 2.68 0.69 -13.00
C ASP A 30 1.54 1.72 -12.89
N LYS A 31 1.50 2.75 -13.75
CA LYS A 31 0.35 3.69 -13.81
C LYS A 31 -0.97 3.02 -14.20
N ARG A 32 -0.93 1.97 -15.03
CA ARG A 32 -2.13 1.20 -15.36
C ARG A 32 -2.55 0.34 -14.18
N ASN A 33 -1.59 -0.32 -13.53
CA ASN A 33 -1.80 -1.15 -12.34
C ASN A 33 -2.42 -0.34 -11.20
N VAL A 34 -1.93 0.88 -10.93
CA VAL A 34 -2.54 1.76 -9.91
C VAL A 34 -4.00 2.10 -10.23
N ARG A 35 -4.39 2.11 -11.50
CA ARG A 35 -5.77 2.40 -11.92
C ARG A 35 -6.66 1.15 -11.95
N SER A 36 -6.09 -0.03 -12.12
CA SER A 36 -6.84 -1.29 -12.17
C SER A 36 -7.17 -1.80 -10.77
N PHE A 37 -6.23 -1.73 -9.81
CA PHE A 37 -6.52 -2.12 -8.44
C PHE A 37 -7.21 -0.96 -7.70
N ARG A 38 -8.51 -1.08 -7.46
CA ARG A 38 -9.29 -0.04 -6.75
C ARG A 38 -9.78 -0.49 -5.38
N SER A 39 -9.68 -1.79 -5.09
CA SER A 39 -10.21 -2.41 -3.90
C SER A 39 -9.42 -3.65 -3.48
N TYR A 40 -9.76 -4.16 -2.30
CA TYR A 40 -9.30 -5.47 -1.85
C TYR A 40 -9.66 -6.58 -2.86
N ASP A 41 -10.88 -6.55 -3.40
CA ASP A 41 -11.37 -7.61 -4.28
C ASP A 41 -10.57 -7.64 -5.59
N ASP A 42 -10.22 -6.47 -6.15
CA ASP A 42 -9.38 -6.38 -7.35
C ASP A 42 -7.99 -7.02 -7.11
N ILE A 43 -7.39 -6.82 -5.93
CA ILE A 43 -6.11 -7.48 -5.59
C ILE A 43 -6.30 -9.00 -5.51
N ILE A 44 -7.36 -9.48 -4.87
CA ILE A 44 -7.58 -10.91 -4.74
C ILE A 44 -7.83 -11.56 -6.11
N GLU A 45 -8.66 -10.95 -6.94
CA GLU A 45 -9.03 -11.47 -8.26
C GLU A 45 -7.85 -11.44 -9.24
N HIS A 46 -7.13 -10.32 -9.34
CA HIS A 46 -6.12 -10.11 -10.38
C HIS A 46 -4.69 -10.42 -9.95
N LEU A 47 -4.41 -10.63 -8.65
CA LEU A 47 -3.06 -10.98 -8.18
C LEU A 47 -3.00 -12.36 -7.53
N ILE A 48 -4.04 -12.78 -6.82
CA ILE A 48 -3.98 -14.04 -6.06
C ILE A 48 -4.65 -15.18 -6.82
N ASN A 49 -5.77 -14.90 -7.48
CA ASN A 49 -6.58 -15.92 -8.14
C ASN A 49 -6.44 -15.89 -9.67
N ASP A 50 -5.56 -15.06 -10.23
CA ASP A 50 -5.41 -14.92 -11.68
C ASP A 50 -4.87 -16.24 -12.29
N PRO A 51 -5.66 -16.93 -13.12
CA PRO A 51 -5.25 -18.21 -13.70
C PRO A 51 -4.34 -18.04 -14.93
N ASP A 52 -4.29 -16.85 -15.54
CA ASP A 52 -3.62 -16.60 -16.81
C ASP A 52 -2.15 -16.16 -16.62
N GLU A 53 -1.84 -15.50 -15.51
CA GLU A 53 -0.47 -15.07 -15.14
C GLU A 53 -0.10 -15.48 -13.70
N PRO A 54 0.10 -16.79 -13.42
CA PRO A 54 0.36 -17.25 -12.07
C PRO A 54 1.74 -16.80 -11.57
N PHE A 55 1.77 -16.27 -10.35
CA PHE A 55 3.04 -15.95 -9.68
C PHE A 55 3.85 -17.20 -9.33
N PRO A 56 5.18 -17.08 -9.22
CA PRO A 56 6.01 -18.16 -8.71
C PRO A 56 5.52 -18.66 -7.34
N ASP A 57 5.61 -19.96 -7.07
CA ASP A 57 5.10 -20.57 -5.82
C ASP A 57 5.61 -19.87 -4.55
N ALA A 58 6.87 -19.45 -4.52
CA ALA A 58 7.45 -18.71 -3.39
C ALA A 58 6.80 -17.34 -3.16
N VAL A 59 6.40 -16.65 -4.24
CA VAL A 59 5.65 -15.39 -4.17
C VAL A 59 4.23 -15.67 -3.71
N LEU A 60 3.58 -16.70 -4.23
CA LEU A 60 2.24 -17.11 -3.79
C LEU A 60 2.20 -17.48 -2.30
N GLU A 61 3.24 -18.15 -1.80
CA GLU A 61 3.39 -18.46 -0.37
C GLU A 61 3.47 -17.17 0.47
N GLU A 62 4.33 -16.22 0.11
CA GLU A 62 4.43 -14.93 0.81
C GLU A 62 3.12 -14.12 0.71
N LEU A 63 2.45 -14.14 -0.45
CA LEU A 63 1.15 -13.49 -0.65
C LEU A 63 0.04 -14.12 0.20
N SER A 64 0.04 -15.44 0.33
CA SER A 64 -0.89 -16.15 1.21
C SER A 64 -0.75 -15.70 2.67
N MET A 65 0.48 -15.38 3.11
CA MET A 65 0.75 -14.91 4.47
C MET A 65 0.27 -13.48 4.73
N ILE A 66 0.11 -12.64 3.71
CA ILE A 66 -0.45 -11.29 3.86
C ILE A 66 -1.96 -11.25 3.67
N ARG A 67 -2.59 -12.32 3.14
CA ARG A 67 -4.04 -12.35 2.90
C ARG A 67 -4.89 -11.95 4.11
N PRO A 68 -4.62 -12.41 5.35
CA PRO A 68 -5.35 -11.92 6.53
C PRO A 68 -5.17 -10.42 6.78
N ARG A 69 -3.98 -9.89 6.47
CA ARG A 69 -3.64 -8.46 6.60
C ARG A 69 -4.36 -7.61 5.57
N LEU A 70 -4.53 -8.12 4.35
CA LEU A 70 -5.33 -7.47 3.32
C LEU A 70 -6.80 -7.31 3.75
N VAL A 71 -7.36 -8.28 4.50
CA VAL A 71 -8.70 -8.17 5.09
C VAL A 71 -8.75 -7.06 6.15
N GLU A 72 -7.72 -6.93 6.99
CA GLU A 72 -7.62 -5.83 7.96
C GLU A 72 -7.58 -4.46 7.26
N PHE A 73 -6.80 -4.35 6.18
CA PHE A 73 -6.76 -3.13 5.37
C PHE A 73 -8.08 -2.83 4.66
N ARG A 74 -8.82 -3.85 4.22
CA ARG A 74 -10.17 -3.70 3.65
C ARG A 74 -11.07 -2.99 4.66
N ASP A 75 -11.15 -3.53 5.86
CA ASP A 75 -12.03 -2.99 6.90
C ASP A 75 -11.58 -1.59 7.34
N PHE A 76 -10.27 -1.36 7.42
CA PHE A 76 -9.69 -0.04 7.69
C PHE A 76 -9.99 0.99 6.60
N SER A 77 -9.91 0.59 5.33
CA SER A 77 -10.22 1.47 4.19
C SER A 77 -11.68 1.89 4.16
N LYS A 78 -12.60 1.05 4.67
CA LYS A 78 -14.01 1.43 4.86
C LYS A 78 -14.16 2.49 5.94
N ILE A 79 -13.44 2.37 7.05
CA ILE A 79 -13.41 3.40 8.11
C ILE A 79 -12.91 4.73 7.53
N PHE A 80 -11.82 4.70 6.75
CA PHE A 80 -11.30 5.89 6.07
C PHE A 80 -12.34 6.54 5.13
N ALA A 81 -13.02 5.73 4.33
CA ALA A 81 -13.97 6.22 3.32
C ALA A 81 -15.30 6.71 3.92
N GLU A 82 -15.78 6.07 5.00
CA GLU A 82 -17.15 6.27 5.51
C GLU A 82 -17.20 7.05 6.83
N LYS A 83 -16.18 6.95 7.69
CA LYS A 83 -16.24 7.44 9.08
C LYS A 83 -15.43 8.70 9.35
N LEU A 84 -14.61 9.16 8.41
CA LEU A 84 -13.85 10.40 8.61
C LEU A 84 -14.71 11.66 8.44
N GLY A 85 -15.90 11.54 7.85
CA GLY A 85 -16.82 12.65 7.57
C GLY A 85 -16.99 12.89 6.08
N PRO A 86 -15.93 13.32 5.35
CA PRO A 86 -15.98 13.38 3.90
C PRO A 86 -15.91 11.97 3.30
N LYS A 87 -16.58 11.77 2.16
CA LYS A 87 -16.40 10.57 1.34
C LYS A 87 -15.03 10.61 0.67
N LEU A 88 -14.02 10.09 1.35
CA LEU A 88 -12.67 9.97 0.81
C LEU A 88 -12.56 8.70 -0.03
N ASP A 89 -11.84 8.78 -1.15
CA ASP A 89 -11.64 7.65 -2.04
C ASP A 89 -10.38 6.86 -1.65
N PRO A 90 -10.50 5.60 -1.19
CA PRO A 90 -9.36 4.75 -0.87
C PRO A 90 -8.74 4.08 -2.10
N SER A 91 -9.26 4.28 -3.32
CA SER A 91 -8.81 3.58 -4.54
C SER A 91 -7.30 3.67 -4.75
N LEU A 92 -6.70 4.85 -4.52
CA LEU A 92 -5.26 5.03 -4.71
C LEU A 92 -4.42 4.16 -3.77
N PHE A 93 -4.86 3.96 -2.53
CA PHE A 93 -4.17 3.10 -1.58
C PHE A 93 -4.11 1.66 -2.09
N TRP A 94 -5.24 1.14 -2.59
CA TRP A 94 -5.31 -0.19 -3.19
C TRP A 94 -4.50 -0.29 -4.48
N GLY A 95 -4.58 0.75 -5.32
CA GLY A 95 -3.80 0.89 -6.54
C GLY A 95 -2.31 0.74 -6.32
N LEU A 96 -1.77 1.51 -5.36
CA LEU A 96 -0.37 1.48 -5.01
C LEU A 96 0.00 0.16 -4.31
N MET A 97 -0.85 -0.41 -3.47
CA MET A 97 -0.57 -1.70 -2.84
C MET A 97 -0.46 -2.83 -3.86
N GLY A 98 -1.43 -2.96 -4.78
CA GLY A 98 -1.40 -3.98 -5.82
C GLY A 98 -0.22 -3.79 -6.76
N THR A 99 0.09 -2.55 -7.12
CA THR A 99 1.27 -2.22 -7.95
C THR A 99 2.58 -2.56 -7.24
N LEU A 100 2.68 -2.31 -5.93
CA LEU A 100 3.85 -2.68 -5.14
C LEU A 100 4.04 -4.20 -5.12
N VAL A 101 2.96 -4.98 -5.00
CA VAL A 101 3.02 -6.45 -5.08
C VAL A 101 3.59 -6.90 -6.43
N VAL A 102 3.11 -6.33 -7.54
CA VAL A 102 3.64 -6.64 -8.88
C VAL A 102 5.11 -6.24 -9.01
N ALA A 103 5.47 -5.03 -8.55
CA ALA A 103 6.84 -4.53 -8.64
C ALA A 103 7.84 -5.38 -7.82
N ALA A 104 7.43 -5.86 -6.64
CA ALA A 104 8.30 -6.62 -5.73
C ALA A 104 8.65 -8.02 -6.23
N GLN A 105 8.03 -8.52 -7.29
CA GLN A 105 8.29 -9.84 -7.86
C GLN A 105 9.54 -9.89 -8.71
N ILE A 106 9.93 -8.74 -9.26
CA ILE A 106 11.08 -8.64 -10.16
C ILE A 106 12.40 -8.78 -9.37
N GLU A 107 12.36 -8.59 -8.05
CA GLU A 107 13.52 -8.70 -7.16
C GLU A 107 13.28 -9.77 -6.08
N GLY A 108 14.13 -10.80 -6.06
CA GLY A 108 13.89 -12.02 -5.28
C GLY A 108 13.67 -11.82 -3.77
N ASP A 109 14.31 -10.83 -3.15
CA ASP A 109 14.20 -10.57 -1.71
C ASP A 109 13.20 -9.43 -1.37
N ALA A 110 12.74 -8.68 -2.38
CA ALA A 110 11.85 -7.54 -2.21
C ALA A 110 10.44 -7.96 -1.78
N THR A 111 9.92 -9.07 -2.34
CA THR A 111 8.62 -9.62 -1.96
C THR A 111 8.54 -9.92 -0.45
N ARG A 112 9.58 -10.55 0.11
CA ARG A 112 9.64 -10.86 1.54
C ARG A 112 9.69 -9.61 2.42
N ARG A 113 10.52 -8.62 2.04
CA ARG A 113 10.64 -7.35 2.78
C ARG A 113 9.34 -6.55 2.73
N MET A 114 8.72 -6.46 1.56
CA MET A 114 7.40 -5.87 1.37
C MET A 114 6.36 -6.53 2.28
N THR A 115 6.29 -7.86 2.26
CA THR A 115 5.38 -8.62 3.12
C THR A 115 5.58 -8.31 4.61
N GLN A 116 6.83 -8.15 5.06
CA GLN A 116 7.13 -7.74 6.44
C GLN A 116 6.65 -6.32 6.76
N GLU A 117 6.84 -5.36 5.87
CA GLU A 117 6.37 -3.99 6.07
C GLU A 117 4.83 -3.90 6.04
N ILE A 118 4.17 -4.62 5.13
CA ILE A 118 2.70 -4.76 5.12
C ILE A 118 2.21 -5.33 6.46
N LYS A 119 2.87 -6.38 6.98
CA LYS A 119 2.56 -6.95 8.30
C LYS A 119 2.73 -5.93 9.44
N LYS A 120 3.77 -5.08 9.40
CA LYS A 120 3.97 -4.02 10.41
C LYS A 120 2.88 -2.95 10.33
N LEU A 121 2.55 -2.48 9.13
CA LEU A 121 1.47 -1.53 8.91
C LEU A 121 0.12 -2.07 9.38
N SER A 122 -0.14 -3.36 9.17
CA SER A 122 -1.38 -4.01 9.61
C SER A 122 -1.54 -4.01 11.14
N ARG A 123 -0.44 -4.20 11.89
CA ARG A 123 -0.48 -4.12 13.36
C ARG A 123 -0.88 -2.74 13.87
N ASN A 124 -0.45 -1.68 13.17
CA ASN A 124 -0.87 -0.30 13.50
C ASN A 124 -2.37 -0.14 13.25
N VAL A 125 -2.87 -0.71 12.15
CA VAL A 125 -4.31 -0.73 11.82
C VAL A 125 -5.12 -1.49 12.87
N GLU A 126 -4.68 -2.69 13.29
CA GLU A 126 -5.34 -3.46 14.35
C GLU A 126 -5.40 -2.69 15.66
N THR A 127 -4.29 -2.03 16.03
CA THR A 127 -4.21 -1.19 17.23
C THR A 127 -5.24 -0.06 17.17
N LEU A 128 -5.32 0.66 16.06
CA LEU A 128 -6.31 1.74 15.86
C LEU A 128 -7.75 1.23 15.82
N ARG A 129 -7.97 0.04 15.27
CA ARG A 129 -9.29 -0.62 15.29
C ARG A 129 -9.71 -0.93 16.71
N GLY A 130 -8.78 -1.33 17.59
CA GLY A 130 -9.05 -1.55 19.02
C GLY A 130 -9.57 -0.30 19.75
N TYR A 131 -9.17 0.90 19.30
CA TYR A 131 -9.68 2.18 19.82
C TYR A 131 -10.98 2.64 19.17
N SER A 132 -11.41 1.97 18.09
CA SER A 132 -12.64 2.25 17.36
C SER A 132 -13.70 1.25 17.80
N THR A 133 -14.45 1.56 18.85
CA THR A 133 -15.58 0.73 19.32
C THR A 133 -16.62 0.59 18.22
N ALA A 134 -17.13 -0.63 18.04
CA ALA A 134 -18.17 -0.90 17.05
C ALA A 134 -19.47 -0.17 17.46
N GLY A 135 -19.83 0.88 16.73
CA GLY A 135 -21.12 1.57 16.85
C GLY A 135 -21.06 3.03 17.31
N GLU A 136 -19.91 3.51 17.80
CA GLU A 136 -19.72 4.92 18.17
C GLU A 136 -19.08 5.71 17.03
N ASP A 137 -19.45 6.99 16.92
CA ASP A 137 -18.77 7.94 16.04
C ASP A 137 -17.32 8.12 16.49
N LEU A 138 -16.41 8.16 15.52
CA LEU A 138 -15.00 8.39 15.81
C LEU A 138 -14.80 9.79 16.40
N SER A 139 -14.12 9.86 17.54
CA SER A 139 -13.61 11.13 18.06
C SER A 139 -12.70 11.80 17.03
N ASN A 140 -12.58 13.14 17.07
CA ASN A 140 -11.70 13.87 16.16
C ASN A 140 -10.24 13.36 16.20
N LYS A 141 -9.74 12.98 17.39
CA LYS A 141 -8.41 12.36 17.53
C LYS A 141 -8.31 11.00 16.84
N ALA A 142 -9.34 10.18 16.92
CA ALA A 142 -9.37 8.89 16.23
C ALA A 142 -9.45 9.08 14.71
N LYS A 143 -10.22 10.06 14.24
CA LYS A 143 -10.28 10.45 12.82
C LYS A 143 -8.90 10.89 12.30
N GLU A 144 -8.21 11.76 13.04
CA GLU A 144 -6.84 12.20 12.73
C GLU A 144 -5.89 11.00 12.61
N ALA A 145 -5.88 10.10 13.60
CA ALA A 145 -5.00 8.94 13.60
C ALA A 145 -5.26 7.97 12.42
N VAL A 146 -6.54 7.73 12.09
CA VAL A 146 -6.93 6.93 10.92
C VAL A 146 -6.42 7.60 9.64
N PHE A 147 -6.66 8.90 9.49
CA PHE A 147 -6.23 9.66 8.31
C PHE A 147 -4.71 9.66 8.15
N GLU A 148 -3.97 9.97 9.20
CA GLU A 148 -2.50 9.98 9.19
C GLU A 148 -1.92 8.61 8.85
N THR A 149 -2.47 7.53 9.43
CA THR A 149 -2.03 6.16 9.13
C THR A 149 -2.27 5.81 7.67
N PHE A 150 -3.43 6.19 7.11
CA PHE A 150 -3.74 5.97 5.70
C PHE A 150 -2.77 6.74 4.78
N VAL A 151 -2.45 7.99 5.13
CA VAL A 151 -1.47 8.81 4.40
C VAL A 151 -0.06 8.21 4.49
N VAL A 152 0.37 7.76 5.67
CA VAL A 152 1.70 7.14 5.84
C VAL A 152 1.83 5.87 5.00
N ALA A 153 0.83 4.99 5.07
CA ALA A 153 0.84 3.74 4.29
C ALA A 153 0.84 4.02 2.77
N THR A 154 0.01 4.96 2.31
CA THR A 154 -0.07 5.34 0.89
C THR A 154 1.26 5.92 0.38
N ASN A 155 1.90 6.81 1.16
CA ASN A 155 3.22 7.34 0.77
C ASN A 155 4.27 6.23 0.73
N PHE A 156 4.29 5.35 1.74
CA PHE A 156 5.21 4.22 1.78
C PHE A 156 5.10 3.35 0.52
N PHE A 157 3.90 3.02 0.06
CA PHE A 157 3.73 2.23 -1.16
C PHE A 157 4.28 2.95 -2.40
N ALA A 158 3.98 4.25 -2.56
CA ALA A 158 4.50 5.03 -3.68
C ALA A 158 6.03 5.16 -3.66
N ASP A 159 6.61 5.37 -2.48
CA ASP A 159 8.06 5.42 -2.27
C ASP A 159 8.73 4.07 -2.57
N ALA A 160 8.12 2.97 -2.12
CA ALA A 160 8.63 1.63 -2.39
C ALA A 160 8.58 1.27 -3.87
N ILE A 161 7.50 1.63 -4.59
CA ILE A 161 7.43 1.44 -6.05
C ILE A 161 8.51 2.26 -6.75
N GLU A 162 8.65 3.55 -6.41
CA GLU A 162 9.69 4.39 -7.02
C GLU A 162 11.08 3.80 -6.79
N PHE A 163 11.36 3.33 -5.58
CA PHE A 163 12.62 2.67 -5.23
C PHE A 163 12.85 1.38 -6.04
N LEU A 164 11.84 0.50 -6.16
CA LEU A 164 11.94 -0.75 -6.93
C LEU A 164 12.05 -0.53 -8.44
N ARG A 165 11.79 0.68 -8.94
CA ARG A 165 11.92 1.04 -10.35
C ARG A 165 13.13 1.93 -10.65
N ASP A 166 13.87 2.34 -9.63
CA ASP A 166 15.07 3.16 -9.82
C ASP A 166 16.24 2.28 -10.29
N GLU A 167 16.50 2.31 -11.59
CA GLU A 167 17.55 1.50 -12.26
C GLU A 167 18.95 1.71 -11.66
N GLU A 168 19.24 2.88 -11.07
CA GLU A 168 20.54 3.15 -10.43
C GLU A 168 20.79 2.30 -9.19
N HIS A 169 19.74 1.96 -8.43
CA HIS A 169 19.87 1.06 -7.28
C HIS A 169 20.23 -0.37 -7.71
N PHE A 170 19.64 -0.85 -8.82
CA PHE A 170 19.94 -2.17 -9.37
C PHE A 170 21.30 -2.24 -10.07
N ALA A 171 21.80 -1.14 -10.62
CA ALA A 171 23.15 -1.07 -11.17
C ALA A 171 24.23 -1.17 -10.06
N ARG A 172 23.98 -0.58 -8.88
CA ARG A 172 24.88 -0.67 -7.71
C ARG A 172 24.87 -2.04 -7.04
N SER A 173 23.72 -2.71 -6.94
CA SER A 173 23.62 -4.06 -6.38
C SER A 173 24.27 -5.12 -7.28
N ARG A 174 24.14 -5.01 -8.61
CA ARG A 174 24.80 -5.93 -9.56
C ARG A 174 26.33 -5.78 -9.57
N SER A 175 26.83 -4.55 -9.55
CA SER A 175 28.28 -4.27 -9.49
C SER A 175 28.92 -4.73 -8.17
N ALA A 176 28.20 -4.67 -7.04
CA ALA A 176 28.68 -5.23 -5.77
C ALA A 176 28.75 -6.77 -5.77
N GLY A 177 27.84 -7.45 -6.48
CA GLY A 177 27.83 -8.92 -6.63
C GLY A 177 28.91 -9.45 -7.57
N GLU A 178 29.19 -8.75 -8.68
CA GLU A 178 30.23 -9.14 -9.64
C GLU A 178 31.65 -9.01 -9.06
N ILE A 179 31.90 -8.04 -8.18
CA ILE A 179 33.19 -7.89 -7.47
C ILE A 179 33.47 -9.09 -6.55
N HIS A 180 32.43 -9.78 -6.06
CA HIS A 180 32.59 -10.96 -5.22
C HIS A 180 32.75 -12.27 -6.00
N ALA A 181 32.17 -12.36 -7.22
CA ALA A 181 32.31 -13.52 -8.09
C ALA A 181 33.67 -13.58 -8.82
N ALA A 182 34.35 -12.43 -9.01
CA ALA A 182 35.67 -12.37 -9.66
C ALA A 182 36.86 -12.73 -8.75
N ARG A 183 36.63 -13.33 -7.57
CA ARG A 183 37.66 -13.63 -6.56
C ARG A 183 37.85 -15.13 -6.25
N PHE A 184 37.37 -16.03 -7.10
CA PHE A 184 37.66 -17.46 -7.00
C PHE A 184 38.23 -18.02 -8.28
#